data_AF-A0A9Q9B7P6-F1
#
_entry.id   AF-A0A9Q9B7P6-F1
#
_cell.length_a   1.000
_cell.length_b   1.000
_cell.length_c   1.000
_cell.angle_alpha   90.00
_cell.angle_beta   90.00
_cell.angle_gamma   90.00
#
_symmetry.space_group_name_H-M   'P 1'
#
loop_
_entity.id
_entity.type
_entity.pdbx_description
1 polymer ?
#
loop_
_entity_poly.entity_id
_entity_poly.type
_entity_poly.pdbx_seq_one_letter_code
_entity_poly.pdbx_strand_id
1 'polypeptide(L)'
;MKENKFPIFRFTNSDIEYQVITEENSTSLARYMQKNDLKKLIITSSENGPGWNGSTLPDLSDFVFLEELLIHWTNIKNIDGIHSCKNLKVLWLDNDDATSIEFSNFPYLEKFISWERKNIKNIWNVSTIKELTLAGLRKDNFTYGEAFKSIEKLRILKTPLMDISFLSKNNKISFLELLDFSKIEDLSPLQTLTQLKHLRISAHKVKDFSFLKYLVNLEKLYISSRIGEFTKDYFSGLNKLQKVNLSGNVSIQKFNRELLTLDKFKGVCKS
;
A
#
# COMPACT_ATOMS: atom_id res chain seq x y z
N MET A 1 34.82 30.33 -9.61
CA MET A 1 34.31 29.14 -10.32
C MET A 1 32.80 29.14 -10.14
N LYS A 2 32.03 29.24 -11.22
CA LYS A 2 30.58 29.43 -11.17
C LYS A 2 29.94 28.17 -10.55
N GLU A 3 29.36 28.32 -9.35
CA GLU A 3 28.34 27.40 -8.88
C GLU A 3 27.20 27.43 -9.90
N ASN A 4 27.06 26.37 -10.69
CA ASN A 4 25.85 26.18 -11.47
C ASN A 4 24.70 25.98 -10.48
N LYS A 5 24.01 27.07 -10.16
CA LYS A 5 22.72 27.06 -9.46
C LYS A 5 21.68 26.49 -10.40
N PHE A 6 21.56 25.17 -10.43
CA PHE A 6 20.42 24.49 -11.04
C PHE A 6 19.25 24.53 -10.06
N PRO A 7 18.00 24.63 -10.53
CA PRO A 7 16.88 24.64 -9.64
C PRO A 7 16.72 23.25 -9.00
N ILE A 8 16.74 23.23 -7.67
CA ILE A 8 16.50 22.05 -6.85
C ILE A 8 15.05 22.11 -6.40
N PHE A 9 14.28 21.11 -6.80
CA PHE A 9 12.85 21.05 -6.53
C PHE A 9 12.55 19.98 -5.51
N ARG A 10 11.60 20.28 -4.62
CA ARG A 10 11.26 19.45 -3.48
C ARG A 10 9.77 19.13 -3.48
N PHE A 11 9.43 17.87 -3.27
CA PHE A 11 8.06 17.44 -3.03
C PHE A 11 7.94 16.94 -1.59
N THR A 12 7.00 17.50 -0.83
CA THR A 12 6.67 17.06 0.52
C THR A 12 5.41 16.21 0.50
N ASN A 13 5.55 14.92 0.84
CA ASN A 13 4.43 14.06 1.18
C ASN A 13 4.47 13.79 2.68
N SER A 14 3.58 14.45 3.43
CA SER A 14 3.72 14.60 4.89
C SER A 14 5.07 15.27 5.23
N ASP A 15 5.89 14.66 6.09
CA ASP A 15 7.20 15.18 6.54
C ASP A 15 8.40 14.70 5.70
N ILE A 16 8.15 14.03 4.56
CA ILE A 16 9.22 13.46 3.74
C ILE A 16 9.49 14.36 2.54
N GLU A 17 10.74 14.76 2.39
CA GLU A 17 11.23 15.59 1.28
C GLU A 17 11.91 14.74 0.19
N TYR A 18 11.44 14.87 -1.06
CA TYR A 18 12.01 14.22 -2.24
C TYR A 18 12.67 15.24 -3.16
N GLN A 19 13.74 14.85 -3.86
CA GLN A 19 14.27 15.64 -4.98
C GLN A 19 13.49 15.33 -6.26
N VAL A 20 13.09 16.35 -7.02
CA VAL A 20 12.39 16.17 -8.30
C VAL A 20 13.39 16.21 -9.45
N ILE A 21 13.40 15.16 -10.28
CA ILE A 21 14.15 15.15 -11.54
C ILE A 21 13.35 15.83 -12.64
N THR A 22 14.03 16.65 -13.44
CA THR A 22 13.50 17.35 -14.59
C THR A 22 14.45 17.19 -15.78
N GLU A 23 13.99 17.53 -16.98
CA GLU A 23 14.86 17.55 -18.17
C GLU A 23 16.05 18.51 -17.97
N GLU A 24 15.84 19.62 -17.26
CA GLU A 24 16.84 20.66 -16.99
C GLU A 24 17.95 20.22 -16.01
N ASN A 25 17.65 19.30 -15.08
CA ASN A 25 18.58 18.93 -14.02
C ASN A 25 19.10 17.48 -14.09
N SER A 26 18.56 16.65 -14.99
CA SER A 26 18.83 15.22 -15.11
C SER A 26 20.32 14.83 -15.13
N THR A 27 21.17 15.64 -15.76
CA THR A 27 22.62 15.38 -15.89
C THR A 27 23.45 15.79 -14.67
N SER A 28 22.89 16.56 -13.74
CA SER A 28 23.63 17.12 -12.59
C SER A 28 23.05 16.73 -11.23
N LEU A 29 21.77 16.34 -11.20
CA LEU A 29 21.04 16.06 -9.97
C LEU A 29 21.65 14.89 -9.19
N ALA A 30 22.07 13.81 -9.85
CA ALA A 30 22.71 12.67 -9.19
C ALA A 30 23.94 13.09 -8.38
N ARG A 31 24.85 13.87 -8.99
CA ARG A 31 26.05 14.40 -8.32
C ARG A 31 25.70 15.29 -7.14
N TYR A 32 24.70 16.16 -7.29
CA TYR A 32 24.23 17.02 -6.21
C TYR A 32 23.68 16.19 -5.04
N MET A 33 22.84 15.20 -5.31
CA MET A 33 22.26 14.32 -4.30
C MET A 33 23.34 13.53 -3.56
N GLN A 34 24.32 12.99 -4.26
CA GLN A 34 25.46 12.30 -3.64
C GLN A 34 26.27 13.20 -2.71
N LYS A 35 26.60 14.42 -3.14
CA LYS A 35 27.37 15.39 -2.33
C LYS A 35 26.65 15.77 -1.03
N ASN A 36 25.32 15.75 -1.04
CA ASN A 36 24.48 16.16 0.09
C ASN A 36 23.81 14.97 0.79
N ASP A 37 24.23 13.73 0.50
CA ASP A 37 23.69 12.50 1.06
C ASP A 37 22.15 12.34 0.95
N LEU A 38 21.56 12.89 -0.13
CA LEU A 38 20.12 12.79 -0.39
C LEU A 38 19.81 11.48 -1.10
N LYS A 39 18.86 10.69 -0.59
CA LYS A 39 18.56 9.32 -1.10
C LYS A 39 17.17 9.12 -1.71
N LYS A 40 16.38 10.19 -1.79
CA LYS A 40 14.96 10.15 -2.16
C LYS A 40 14.71 10.92 -3.44
N LEU A 41 14.27 10.21 -4.48
CA LEU A 41 13.98 10.78 -5.79
C LEU A 41 12.49 10.62 -6.11
N ILE A 42 11.93 11.65 -6.74
CA ILE A 42 10.60 11.62 -7.32
C ILE A 42 10.64 12.00 -8.80
N ILE A 43 9.91 11.24 -9.61
CA ILE A 43 9.70 11.47 -11.03
C ILE A 43 8.20 11.69 -11.22
N THR A 44 7.83 12.91 -11.58
CA THR A 44 6.43 13.30 -11.74
C THR A 44 6.28 14.31 -12.85
N SER A 45 5.15 14.28 -13.57
CA SER A 45 4.85 15.29 -14.58
C SER A 45 4.22 16.53 -13.93
N SER A 46 4.46 17.69 -14.54
CA SER A 46 3.91 18.96 -14.09
C SER A 46 3.71 19.89 -15.28
N GLU A 47 2.49 20.42 -15.45
CA GLU A 47 2.18 21.34 -16.57
C GLU A 47 2.81 22.72 -16.38
N ASN A 48 2.86 23.22 -15.15
CA ASN A 48 3.27 24.59 -14.83
C ASN A 48 4.39 24.65 -13.77
N GLY A 49 5.11 23.55 -13.57
CA GLY A 49 6.08 23.40 -12.51
C GLY A 49 7.18 22.40 -12.85
N PRO A 50 8.08 22.13 -11.89
CA PRO A 50 9.16 21.19 -12.09
C PRO A 50 8.63 19.77 -12.23
N GLY A 51 9.02 19.11 -13.31
CA GLY A 51 8.68 17.71 -13.51
C GLY A 51 9.36 17.11 -14.73
N TRP A 52 9.03 15.84 -14.95
CA TRP A 52 9.41 15.04 -16.09
C TRP A 52 8.17 14.79 -16.95
N ASN A 53 8.02 15.56 -18.03
CA ASN A 53 6.87 15.47 -18.93
C ASN A 53 7.13 14.52 -20.13
N GLY A 54 8.38 14.09 -20.30
CA GLY A 54 8.77 13.10 -21.30
C GLY A 54 8.17 11.71 -21.06
N SER A 55 7.97 10.96 -22.14
CA SER A 55 7.48 9.57 -22.12
C SER A 55 8.58 8.51 -21.95
N THR A 56 9.84 8.92 -22.03
CA THR A 56 11.03 8.10 -21.77
C THR A 56 11.50 8.34 -20.36
N LEU A 57 11.82 7.30 -19.59
CA LEU A 57 12.41 7.43 -18.25
C LEU A 57 13.76 8.18 -18.32
N PRO A 58 14.09 9.09 -17.39
CA PRO A 58 15.45 9.61 -17.28
C PRO A 58 16.46 8.48 -17.06
N ASP A 59 17.71 8.68 -17.49
CA ASP A 59 18.77 7.74 -17.15
C ASP A 59 19.01 7.73 -15.63
N LEU A 60 18.84 6.55 -15.04
CA LEU A 60 19.01 6.32 -13.60
C LEU A 60 20.35 5.65 -13.26
N SER A 61 21.25 5.50 -14.24
CA SER A 61 22.56 4.84 -14.06
C SER A 61 23.43 5.51 -12.99
N ASP A 62 23.37 6.83 -12.83
CA ASP A 62 24.09 7.57 -11.80
C ASP A 62 23.38 7.59 -10.42
N PHE A 63 22.15 7.08 -10.35
CA PHE A 63 21.28 7.11 -9.15
C PHE A 63 21.30 5.81 -8.34
N VAL A 64 22.33 4.97 -8.49
CA VAL A 64 22.44 3.66 -7.78
C VAL A 64 22.41 3.75 -6.25
N PHE A 65 22.61 4.94 -5.68
CA PHE A 65 22.59 5.21 -4.25
C PHE A 65 21.18 5.44 -3.67
N LEU A 66 20.14 5.54 -4.50
CA LEU A 66 18.79 5.82 -4.02
C LEU A 66 18.28 4.73 -3.08
N GLU A 67 17.59 5.18 -2.03
CA GLU A 67 16.86 4.32 -1.10
C GLU A 67 15.35 4.41 -1.34
N GLU A 68 14.85 5.54 -1.85
CA GLU A 68 13.43 5.74 -2.15
C GLU A 68 13.23 6.33 -3.54
N LEU A 69 12.43 5.65 -4.36
CA LEU A 69 12.05 6.11 -5.70
C LEU A 69 10.53 6.12 -5.85
N LEU A 70 9.99 7.29 -6.17
CA LEU A 70 8.59 7.49 -6.52
C LEU A 70 8.50 7.86 -8.00
N ILE A 71 7.70 7.12 -8.76
CA ILE A 71 7.31 7.47 -10.13
C ILE A 71 5.80 7.62 -10.11
N HIS A 72 5.28 8.84 -10.25
CA HIS A 72 3.85 9.09 -10.14
C HIS A 72 3.36 10.13 -11.14
N TRP A 73 2.17 9.89 -11.71
CA TRP A 73 1.52 10.80 -12.66
C TRP A 73 2.40 11.16 -13.84
N THR A 74 3.09 10.16 -14.40
CA THR A 74 3.92 10.34 -15.59
C THR A 74 3.32 9.62 -16.79
N ASN A 75 3.68 10.08 -17.99
CA ASN A 75 3.37 9.37 -19.23
C ASN A 75 4.50 8.39 -19.64
N ILE A 76 5.37 8.01 -18.70
CA ILE A 76 6.51 7.13 -18.96
C ILE A 76 6.01 5.75 -19.38
N LYS A 77 6.41 5.29 -20.56
CA LYS A 77 5.95 4.02 -21.16
C LYS A 77 6.86 2.84 -20.92
N ASN A 78 8.07 3.09 -20.44
CA ASN A 78 9.03 2.06 -20.09
C ASN A 78 9.84 2.51 -18.87
N ILE A 79 9.74 1.74 -17.77
CA ILE A 79 10.47 2.00 -16.53
C ILE A 79 11.71 1.11 -16.34
N ASP A 80 12.17 0.36 -17.34
CA ASP A 80 13.22 -0.66 -17.16
C ASP A 80 14.52 -0.12 -16.52
N GLY A 81 14.83 1.16 -16.72
CA GLY A 81 15.97 1.83 -16.08
C GLY A 81 15.94 1.85 -14.55
N ILE A 82 14.79 1.58 -13.90
CA ILE A 82 14.73 1.47 -12.43
C ILE A 82 15.61 0.35 -11.88
N HIS A 83 15.92 -0.68 -12.68
CA HIS A 83 16.74 -1.82 -12.26
C HIS A 83 18.20 -1.42 -11.95
N SER A 84 18.65 -0.24 -12.36
CA SER A 84 19.93 0.35 -11.95
C SER A 84 19.95 0.73 -10.46
N CYS A 85 18.81 1.03 -9.86
CA CYS A 85 18.68 1.50 -8.48
C CYS A 85 18.64 0.33 -7.48
N LYS A 86 19.76 -0.37 -7.30
CA LYS A 86 19.83 -1.62 -6.52
C LYS A 86 19.69 -1.45 -4.99
N ASN A 87 19.84 -0.23 -4.48
CA ASN A 87 19.77 0.07 -3.05
C ASN A 87 18.37 0.49 -2.57
N LEU A 88 17.35 0.37 -3.43
CA LEU A 88 15.99 0.77 -3.09
C LEU A 88 15.42 -0.04 -1.92
N LYS A 89 14.93 0.69 -0.93
CA LYS A 89 14.11 0.21 0.20
C LYS A 89 12.63 0.51 -0.02
N VAL A 90 12.33 1.60 -0.74
CA VAL A 90 10.97 2.02 -1.08
C VAL A 90 10.85 2.25 -2.58
N LEU A 91 9.86 1.58 -3.19
CA LEU A 91 9.51 1.81 -4.59
C LEU A 91 8.00 2.07 -4.69
N TRP A 92 7.64 3.23 -5.23
CA TRP A 92 6.25 3.59 -5.53
C TRP A 92 6.10 3.80 -7.03
N LEU A 93 5.22 3.03 -7.64
CA LEU A 93 4.85 3.15 -9.05
C LEU A 93 3.36 3.48 -9.23
N ASP A 94 3.08 4.68 -9.70
CA ASP A 94 1.77 5.17 -10.13
C ASP A 94 1.87 5.71 -11.56
N ASN A 95 2.03 4.78 -12.49
CA ASN A 95 2.12 5.05 -13.92
C ASN A 95 1.57 3.85 -14.72
N ASP A 96 0.88 4.14 -15.82
CA ASP A 96 0.25 3.13 -16.69
C ASP A 96 1.24 2.63 -17.76
N ASP A 97 2.26 1.89 -17.31
CA ASP A 97 3.14 1.13 -18.18
C ASP A 97 3.05 -0.38 -17.93
N ALA A 98 3.56 -1.17 -18.88
CA ALA A 98 3.48 -2.64 -18.88
C ALA A 98 4.83 -3.34 -18.65
N THR A 99 5.92 -2.58 -18.42
CA THR A 99 7.26 -3.10 -18.14
C THR A 99 7.20 -4.03 -16.93
N SER A 100 7.76 -5.23 -17.11
CA SER A 100 7.94 -6.21 -16.06
C SER A 100 9.00 -5.73 -15.07
N ILE A 101 8.84 -6.08 -13.80
CA ILE A 101 9.79 -5.73 -12.75
C ILE A 101 10.56 -6.98 -12.34
N GLU A 102 11.88 -6.94 -12.46
CA GLU A 102 12.79 -7.96 -11.95
C GLU A 102 13.12 -7.66 -10.49
N PHE A 103 12.26 -8.11 -9.57
CA PHE A 103 12.42 -7.84 -8.15
C PHE A 103 13.72 -8.39 -7.53
N SER A 104 14.39 -9.35 -8.19
CA SER A 104 15.74 -9.81 -7.80
C SER A 104 16.80 -8.69 -7.82
N ASN A 105 16.56 -7.61 -8.57
CA ASN A 105 17.44 -6.44 -8.60
C ASN A 105 17.26 -5.51 -7.37
N PHE A 106 16.27 -5.76 -6.50
CA PHE A 106 15.98 -4.94 -5.32
C PHE A 106 16.07 -5.75 -4.01
N PRO A 107 17.28 -6.20 -3.61
CA PRO A 107 17.46 -7.08 -2.46
C PRO A 107 17.11 -6.45 -1.11
N TYR A 108 16.96 -5.13 -1.03
CA TYR A 108 16.65 -4.39 0.19
C TYR A 108 15.23 -3.82 0.23
N LEU A 109 14.38 -4.21 -0.72
CA LEU A 109 13.05 -3.61 -0.88
C LEU A 109 12.13 -3.98 0.29
N GLU A 110 11.80 -3.00 1.14
CA GLU A 110 10.94 -3.20 2.30
C GLU A 110 9.51 -2.71 2.05
N LYS A 111 9.35 -1.75 1.13
CA LYS A 111 8.06 -1.13 0.83
C LYS A 111 7.82 -1.04 -0.67
N PHE A 112 6.70 -1.59 -1.11
CA PHE A 112 6.26 -1.50 -2.49
C PHE A 112 4.82 -1.00 -2.58
N ILE A 113 4.63 0.05 -3.36
CA ILE A 113 3.31 0.63 -3.66
C ILE A 113 3.13 0.60 -5.17
N SER A 114 2.03 0.03 -5.63
CA SER A 114 1.67 0.05 -7.04
C SER A 114 0.19 0.30 -7.27
N TRP A 115 -0.09 1.22 -8.18
CA TRP A 115 -1.45 1.57 -8.61
C TRP A 115 -1.72 1.15 -10.06
N GLU A 116 -2.76 0.31 -10.24
CA GLU A 116 -3.36 -0.08 -11.53
C GLU A 116 -2.39 -0.71 -12.56
N ARG A 117 -1.20 -1.16 -12.14
CA ARG A 117 -0.22 -1.80 -13.02
C ARG A 117 -0.64 -3.23 -13.38
N LYS A 118 -0.63 -3.53 -14.68
CA LYS A 118 -1.11 -4.80 -15.24
C LYS A 118 -0.13 -5.97 -15.07
N ASN A 119 1.17 -5.69 -14.89
CA ASN A 119 2.23 -6.70 -14.98
C ASN A 119 3.14 -6.74 -13.73
N ILE A 120 2.54 -6.91 -12.55
CA ILE A 120 3.29 -7.19 -11.32
C ILE A 120 3.30 -8.69 -11.09
N LYS A 121 4.45 -9.33 -11.34
CA LYS A 121 4.68 -10.75 -11.05
C LYS A 121 5.76 -10.90 -10.00
N ASN A 122 5.75 -12.00 -9.28
CA ASN A 122 6.82 -12.39 -8.34
C ASN A 122 7.07 -11.44 -7.15
N ILE A 123 6.33 -10.34 -6.97
CA ILE A 123 6.41 -9.50 -5.75
C ILE A 123 6.21 -10.34 -4.48
N TRP A 124 5.40 -11.39 -4.56
CA TRP A 124 5.15 -12.33 -3.48
C TRP A 124 6.38 -13.13 -3.06
N ASN A 125 7.44 -13.21 -3.88
CA ASN A 125 8.68 -13.91 -3.56
C ASN A 125 9.71 -13.02 -2.86
N VAL A 126 9.44 -11.71 -2.73
CA VAL A 126 10.37 -10.76 -2.12
C VAL A 126 10.26 -10.84 -0.60
N SER A 127 11.21 -11.55 0.03
CA SER A 127 11.19 -11.84 1.47
C SER A 127 11.44 -10.63 2.37
N THR A 128 11.92 -9.51 1.84
CA THR A 128 12.20 -8.28 2.60
C THR A 128 10.99 -7.36 2.76
N ILE A 129 9.89 -7.60 2.04
CA ILE A 129 8.72 -6.71 2.04
C ILE A 129 8.02 -6.71 3.41
N LYS A 130 7.93 -5.54 4.02
CA LYS A 130 7.18 -5.27 5.26
C LYS A 130 5.87 -4.52 4.98
N GLU A 131 5.89 -3.61 4.00
CA GLU A 131 4.73 -2.82 3.61
C GLU A 131 4.39 -3.01 2.13
N LEU A 132 3.20 -3.54 1.84
CA LEU A 132 2.77 -3.81 0.48
C LEU A 132 1.41 -3.13 0.20
N THR A 133 1.34 -2.32 -0.84
CA THR A 133 0.10 -1.75 -1.36
C THR A 133 -0.04 -2.08 -2.83
N LEU A 134 -1.08 -2.82 -3.20
CA LEU A 134 -1.37 -3.21 -4.58
C LEU A 134 -2.80 -2.80 -4.93
N ALA A 135 -2.97 -1.94 -5.93
CA ALA A 135 -4.27 -1.60 -6.49
C ALA A 135 -4.41 -2.10 -7.92
N GLY A 136 -5.57 -2.67 -8.26
CA GLY A 136 -5.87 -3.08 -9.64
C GLY A 136 -5.10 -4.32 -10.12
N LEU A 137 -4.54 -5.12 -9.21
CA LEU A 137 -3.79 -6.32 -9.61
C LEU A 137 -4.74 -7.32 -10.29
N ARG A 138 -4.31 -7.95 -11.39
CA ARG A 138 -5.12 -8.98 -12.04
C ARG A 138 -5.16 -10.25 -11.17
N LYS A 139 -6.30 -10.96 -11.19
CA LYS A 139 -6.53 -12.20 -10.40
C LYS A 139 -5.41 -13.23 -10.57
N ASP A 140 -4.92 -13.41 -11.80
CA ASP A 140 -3.89 -14.37 -12.21
C ASP A 140 -2.49 -14.06 -11.63
N ASN A 141 -2.29 -12.85 -11.09
CA ASN A 141 -1.01 -12.44 -10.53
C ASN A 141 -0.89 -12.64 -9.01
N PHE A 142 -1.89 -13.23 -8.35
CA PHE A 142 -1.82 -13.54 -6.92
C PHE A 142 -1.28 -14.95 -6.69
N THR A 143 -0.18 -15.04 -5.94
CA THR A 143 0.38 -16.31 -5.45
C THR A 143 0.82 -16.16 -4.00
N TYR A 144 0.78 -17.25 -3.24
CA TYR A 144 1.46 -17.29 -1.94
C TYR A 144 2.97 -17.40 -2.16
N GLY A 145 3.75 -16.57 -1.47
CA GLY A 145 5.21 -16.57 -1.54
C GLY A 145 5.88 -16.07 -0.27
N GLU A 146 7.20 -15.95 -0.31
CA GLU A 146 8.07 -15.60 0.81
C GLU A 146 7.75 -14.25 1.47
N ALA A 147 7.17 -13.29 0.75
CA ALA A 147 6.76 -12.00 1.29
C ALA A 147 5.78 -12.14 2.47
N PHE A 148 4.94 -13.18 2.49
CA PHE A 148 4.01 -13.41 3.59
C PHE A 148 4.70 -13.79 4.91
N LYS A 149 6.01 -14.09 4.91
CA LYS A 149 6.81 -14.33 6.14
C LYS A 149 7.28 -13.03 6.81
N SER A 150 7.20 -11.90 6.13
CA SER A 150 7.74 -10.60 6.58
C SER A 150 6.73 -9.46 6.54
N ILE A 151 5.68 -9.54 5.71
CA ILE A 151 4.67 -8.48 5.62
C ILE A 151 4.02 -8.20 6.98
N GLU A 152 4.01 -6.93 7.35
CA GLU A 152 3.38 -6.37 8.55
C GLU A 152 2.19 -5.47 8.21
N LYS A 153 2.26 -4.78 7.05
CA LYS A 153 1.20 -3.90 6.54
C LYS A 153 0.84 -4.29 5.12
N LEU A 154 -0.41 -4.70 4.92
CA LEU A 154 -0.93 -5.09 3.62
C LEU A 154 -2.15 -4.26 3.24
N ARG A 155 -2.11 -3.66 2.06
CA ARG A 155 -3.26 -3.04 1.42
C ARG A 155 -3.48 -3.65 0.05
N ILE A 156 -4.68 -4.15 -0.20
CA ILE A 156 -5.09 -4.60 -1.53
C ILE A 156 -6.37 -3.85 -1.89
N LEU A 157 -6.37 -3.21 -3.06
CA LEU A 157 -7.46 -2.35 -3.51
C LEU A 157 -7.93 -2.74 -4.91
N LYS A 158 -9.23 -2.59 -5.18
CA LYS A 158 -9.81 -2.67 -6.54
C LYS A 158 -9.40 -3.92 -7.33
N THR A 159 -9.24 -5.02 -6.62
CA THR A 159 -8.69 -6.24 -7.18
C THR A 159 -9.80 -7.29 -7.27
N PRO A 160 -9.97 -8.00 -8.40
CA PRO A 160 -11.00 -9.02 -8.56
C PRO A 160 -10.63 -10.35 -7.83
N LEU A 161 -10.13 -10.27 -6.59
CA LEU A 161 -9.93 -11.44 -5.74
C LEU A 161 -11.27 -12.06 -5.37
N MET A 162 -11.26 -13.39 -5.29
CA MET A 162 -12.39 -14.20 -4.81
C MET A 162 -12.01 -15.01 -3.57
N ASP A 163 -10.71 -15.19 -3.32
CA ASP A 163 -10.16 -15.97 -2.22
C ASP A 163 -9.02 -15.20 -1.56
N ILE A 164 -8.98 -15.25 -0.23
CA ILE A 164 -7.95 -14.68 0.64
C ILE A 164 -7.37 -15.72 1.61
N SER A 165 -7.55 -17.01 1.33
CA SER A 165 -7.03 -18.14 2.13
C SER A 165 -5.53 -18.02 2.43
N PHE A 166 -4.76 -17.40 1.54
CA PHE A 166 -3.33 -17.12 1.73
C PHE A 166 -3.03 -16.29 2.98
N LEU A 167 -3.95 -15.44 3.45
CA LEU A 167 -3.79 -14.65 4.67
C LEU A 167 -3.74 -15.51 5.92
N SER A 168 -4.39 -16.68 5.91
CA SER A 168 -4.49 -17.55 7.10
C SER A 168 -3.13 -17.99 7.67
N LYS A 169 -2.09 -18.00 6.82
CA LYS A 169 -0.72 -18.41 7.16
C LYS A 169 0.13 -17.30 7.76
N ASN A 170 -0.34 -16.05 7.71
CA ASN A 170 0.44 -14.92 8.20
C ASN A 170 0.21 -14.68 9.70
N ASN A 171 1.29 -14.45 10.44
CA ASN A 171 1.28 -14.20 11.88
C ASN A 171 1.92 -12.86 12.27
N LYS A 172 2.20 -11.97 11.30
CA LYS A 172 2.88 -10.67 11.51
C LYS A 172 2.05 -9.45 11.10
N ILE A 173 1.04 -9.63 10.24
CA ILE A 173 0.20 -8.54 9.77
C ILE A 173 -0.49 -7.89 10.97
N SER A 174 -0.14 -6.63 11.20
CA SER A 174 -0.74 -5.76 12.22
C SER A 174 -1.66 -4.71 11.60
N PHE A 175 -1.52 -4.47 10.29
CA PHE A 175 -2.31 -3.52 9.52
C PHE A 175 -2.80 -4.18 8.22
N LEU A 176 -4.13 -4.28 8.06
CA LEU A 176 -4.75 -4.84 6.88
C LEU A 176 -5.83 -3.92 6.33
N GLU A 177 -5.74 -3.59 5.04
CA GLU A 177 -6.84 -2.98 4.31
C GLU A 177 -7.18 -3.78 3.06
N LEU A 178 -8.44 -4.19 2.98
CA LEU A 178 -9.01 -4.88 1.83
C LEU A 178 -10.12 -4.00 1.25
N LEU A 179 -9.83 -3.21 0.22
CA LEU A 179 -10.71 -2.16 -0.27
C LEU A 179 -11.28 -2.45 -1.67
N ASP A 180 -12.56 -2.10 -1.84
CA ASP A 180 -13.33 -2.21 -3.09
C ASP A 180 -13.40 -3.63 -3.66
N PHE A 181 -13.64 -4.62 -2.78
CA PHE A 181 -13.85 -6.00 -3.18
C PHE A 181 -15.30 -6.28 -3.53
N SER A 182 -15.51 -6.70 -4.78
CA SER A 182 -16.84 -7.03 -5.32
C SER A 182 -17.13 -8.54 -5.39
N LYS A 183 -16.12 -9.39 -5.23
CA LYS A 183 -16.24 -10.85 -5.43
C LYS A 183 -15.82 -11.72 -4.25
N ILE A 184 -15.25 -11.15 -3.19
CA ILE A 184 -14.95 -11.90 -1.96
C ILE A 184 -16.27 -12.13 -1.20
N GLU A 185 -16.50 -13.39 -0.81
CA GLU A 185 -17.69 -13.81 -0.06
C GLU A 185 -17.32 -14.37 1.32
N ASP A 186 -16.14 -14.97 1.47
CA ASP A 186 -15.63 -15.55 2.72
C ASP A 186 -14.44 -14.74 3.27
N LEU A 187 -14.56 -14.32 4.54
CA LEU A 187 -13.51 -13.66 5.32
C LEU A 187 -13.01 -14.50 6.50
N SER A 188 -13.45 -15.75 6.63
CA SER A 188 -13.00 -16.67 7.66
C SER A 188 -11.47 -16.82 7.77
N PRO A 189 -10.65 -16.70 6.68
CA PRO A 189 -9.20 -16.75 6.80
C PRO A 189 -8.60 -15.66 7.70
N LEU A 190 -9.31 -14.54 7.89
CA LEU A 190 -8.84 -13.44 8.75
C LEU A 190 -8.83 -13.81 10.23
N GLN A 191 -9.54 -14.85 10.66
CA GLN A 191 -9.62 -15.23 12.08
C GLN A 191 -8.27 -15.58 12.70
N THR A 192 -7.27 -15.97 11.90
CA THR A 192 -5.94 -16.33 12.39
C THR A 192 -5.03 -15.11 12.62
N LEU A 193 -5.41 -13.93 12.10
CA LEU A 193 -4.63 -12.69 12.19
C LEU A 193 -4.73 -12.03 13.57
N THR A 194 -4.40 -12.77 14.62
CA THR A 194 -4.56 -12.33 16.02
C THR A 194 -3.64 -11.15 16.41
N GLN A 195 -2.62 -10.84 15.61
CA GLN A 195 -1.74 -9.67 15.77
C GLN A 195 -2.32 -8.38 15.16
N LEU A 196 -3.47 -8.46 14.49
CA LEU A 196 -4.07 -7.34 13.79
C LEU A 196 -4.50 -6.24 14.76
N LYS A 197 -4.04 -5.02 14.50
CA LYS A 197 -4.38 -3.80 15.25
C LYS A 197 -5.28 -2.86 14.44
N HIS A 198 -5.09 -2.82 13.11
CA HIS A 198 -5.91 -2.03 12.20
C HIS A 198 -6.49 -2.90 11.11
N LEU A 199 -7.82 -2.86 10.98
CA LEU A 199 -8.57 -3.53 9.92
C LEU A 199 -9.50 -2.56 9.21
N ARG A 200 -9.35 -2.43 7.89
CA ARG A 200 -10.33 -1.76 7.04
C ARG A 200 -10.79 -2.70 5.93
N ILE A 201 -12.10 -2.90 5.80
CA ILE A 201 -12.68 -3.75 4.76
C ILE A 201 -13.78 -2.98 4.03
N SER A 202 -13.74 -2.99 2.70
CA SER A 202 -14.86 -2.65 1.83
C SER A 202 -15.16 -3.87 0.96
N ALA A 203 -16.19 -4.63 1.32
CA ALA A 203 -16.56 -5.87 0.64
C ALA A 203 -18.07 -5.95 0.42
N HIS A 204 -18.49 -6.10 -0.84
CA HIS A 204 -19.89 -5.95 -1.20
C HIS A 204 -20.74 -7.22 -1.11
N LYS A 205 -20.09 -8.39 -1.00
CA LYS A 205 -20.77 -9.70 -0.97
C LYS A 205 -20.55 -10.50 0.32
N VAL A 206 -19.86 -9.93 1.30
CA VAL A 206 -19.63 -10.61 2.57
C VAL A 206 -20.84 -10.38 3.49
N LYS A 207 -21.41 -11.48 3.97
CA LYS A 207 -22.50 -11.49 4.95
C LYS A 207 -22.01 -11.73 6.37
N ASP A 208 -21.17 -12.75 6.56
CA ASP A 208 -20.68 -13.18 7.86
C ASP A 208 -19.38 -12.46 8.25
N PHE A 209 -19.40 -11.83 9.42
CA PHE A 209 -18.25 -11.17 10.05
C PHE A 209 -17.87 -11.82 11.38
N SER A 210 -18.27 -13.07 11.62
CA SER A 210 -17.98 -13.83 12.84
C SER A 210 -16.49 -13.97 13.15
N PHE A 211 -15.60 -13.86 12.15
CA PHE A 211 -14.16 -13.87 12.33
C PHE A 211 -13.64 -12.76 13.26
N LEU A 212 -14.39 -11.65 13.40
CA LEU A 212 -13.99 -10.50 14.21
C LEU A 212 -13.73 -10.88 15.67
N LYS A 213 -14.45 -11.87 16.22
CA LYS A 213 -14.32 -12.24 17.65
C LYS A 213 -12.94 -12.81 17.99
N TYR A 214 -12.17 -13.24 16.99
CA TYR A 214 -10.82 -13.77 17.18
C TYR A 214 -9.73 -12.69 17.12
N LEU A 215 -10.04 -11.47 16.68
CA LEU A 215 -9.08 -10.38 16.51
C LEU A 215 -8.83 -9.63 17.83
N VAL A 216 -8.34 -10.34 18.84
CA VAL A 216 -8.25 -9.87 20.23
C VAL A 216 -7.36 -8.64 20.45
N ASN A 217 -6.47 -8.34 19.51
CA ASN A 217 -5.59 -7.17 19.55
C ASN A 217 -6.09 -5.99 18.71
N LEU A 218 -7.28 -6.06 18.12
CA LEU A 218 -7.77 -5.04 17.20
C LEU A 218 -8.09 -3.74 17.93
N GLU A 219 -7.49 -2.65 17.45
CA GLU A 219 -7.64 -1.30 18.00
C GLU A 219 -8.54 -0.42 17.11
N LYS A 220 -8.47 -0.63 15.78
CA LYS A 220 -9.20 0.17 14.80
C LYS A 220 -9.91 -0.73 13.80
N LEU A 221 -11.23 -0.58 13.72
CA LEU A 221 -12.08 -1.37 12.83
C LEU A 221 -12.94 -0.46 11.94
N TYR A 222 -12.82 -0.65 10.64
CA TYR A 222 -13.59 0.05 9.63
C TYR A 222 -14.19 -0.96 8.66
N ILE A 223 -15.51 -1.11 8.63
CA ILE A 223 -16.18 -2.00 7.67
C ILE A 223 -17.18 -1.21 6.84
N SER A 224 -17.13 -1.43 5.52
CA SER A 224 -18.19 -1.08 4.59
C SER A 224 -18.71 -2.35 3.91
N SER A 225 -20.00 -2.64 4.07
CA SER A 225 -20.64 -3.77 3.41
C SER A 225 -22.05 -3.41 2.94
N ARG A 226 -22.50 -3.99 1.83
CA ARG A 226 -23.87 -3.79 1.33
C ARG A 226 -24.87 -4.76 1.96
N ILE A 227 -24.42 -5.97 2.29
CA ILE A 227 -25.29 -7.08 2.71
C ILE A 227 -24.88 -7.71 4.05
N GLY A 228 -23.85 -7.15 4.70
CA GLY A 228 -23.34 -7.65 5.96
C GLY A 228 -24.39 -7.64 7.07
N GLU A 229 -24.31 -8.63 7.94
CA GLU A 229 -25.10 -8.74 9.16
C GLU A 229 -24.15 -8.78 10.36
N PHE A 230 -24.52 -8.07 11.44
CA PHE A 230 -23.69 -7.99 12.63
C PHE A 230 -24.50 -8.35 13.86
N THR A 231 -23.88 -9.13 14.75
CA THR A 231 -24.40 -9.43 16.08
C THR A 231 -23.36 -9.03 17.12
N LYS A 232 -23.79 -8.83 18.37
CA LYS A 232 -22.90 -8.43 19.48
C LYS A 232 -21.81 -9.48 19.74
N ASP A 233 -22.08 -10.77 19.49
CA ASP A 233 -21.11 -11.85 19.71
C ASP A 233 -19.85 -11.70 18.83
N TYR A 234 -19.98 -11.13 17.63
CA TYR A 234 -18.83 -10.92 16.74
C TYR A 234 -17.78 -9.96 17.33
N PHE A 235 -18.15 -9.17 18.34
CA PHE A 235 -17.30 -8.18 18.99
C PHE A 235 -16.84 -8.63 20.39
N SER A 236 -17.20 -9.85 20.81
CA SER A 236 -16.94 -10.37 22.17
C SER A 236 -15.45 -10.41 22.53
N GLY A 237 -14.57 -10.73 21.57
CA GLY A 237 -13.12 -10.73 21.78
C GLY A 237 -12.40 -9.40 21.57
N LEU A 238 -13.07 -8.35 21.06
CA LEU A 238 -12.45 -7.07 20.71
C LEU A 238 -12.21 -6.17 21.94
N ASN A 239 -11.30 -6.58 22.82
CA ASN A 239 -11.07 -5.92 24.11
C ASN A 239 -10.19 -4.65 24.03
N LYS A 240 -9.49 -4.43 22.91
CA LYS A 240 -8.59 -3.29 22.70
C LYS A 240 -9.15 -2.25 21.72
N LEU A 241 -10.41 -2.40 21.30
CA LEU A 241 -11.00 -1.55 20.28
C LEU A 241 -11.11 -0.10 20.78
N GLN A 242 -10.57 0.83 20.00
CA GLN A 242 -10.54 2.27 20.30
C GLN A 242 -11.32 3.08 19.27
N LYS A 243 -11.36 2.60 18.02
CA LYS A 243 -12.11 3.24 16.93
C LYS A 243 -12.92 2.21 16.17
N VAL A 244 -14.19 2.53 15.92
CA VAL A 244 -15.06 1.70 15.10
C VAL A 244 -15.92 2.55 14.17
N ASN A 245 -16.02 2.12 12.92
CA ASN A 245 -17.02 2.60 11.99
C ASN A 245 -17.52 1.44 11.12
N LEU A 246 -18.80 1.13 11.26
CA LEU A 246 -19.51 0.21 10.39
C LEU A 246 -20.48 1.01 9.51
N SER A 247 -20.36 0.83 8.20
CA SER A 247 -21.14 1.54 7.18
C SER A 247 -21.74 0.55 6.18
N GLY A 248 -22.89 0.90 5.59
CA GLY A 248 -23.59 -0.02 4.71
C GLY A 248 -25.10 0.15 4.71
N ASN A 249 -25.81 -0.99 4.62
CA ASN A 249 -27.26 -1.04 4.70
C ASN A 249 -27.82 -0.52 6.04
N VAL A 250 -29.14 -0.36 6.11
CA VAL A 250 -29.85 0.18 7.28
C VAL A 250 -29.60 -0.63 8.56
N SER A 251 -29.50 -1.97 8.45
CA SER A 251 -29.22 -2.84 9.60
C SER A 251 -27.82 -2.58 10.17
N ILE A 252 -26.80 -2.47 9.32
CA ILE A 252 -25.43 -2.14 9.72
C ILE A 252 -25.39 -0.77 10.40
N GLN A 253 -26.04 0.24 9.81
CA GLN A 253 -26.08 1.59 10.39
C GLN A 253 -26.77 1.62 11.77
N LYS A 254 -27.85 0.83 11.93
CA LYS A 254 -28.52 0.65 13.22
C LYS A 254 -27.60 -0.01 14.23
N PHE A 255 -26.99 -1.14 13.89
CA PHE A 255 -26.05 -1.84 14.76
C PHE A 255 -24.84 -0.97 15.14
N ASN A 256 -24.29 -0.18 14.22
CA ASN A 256 -23.18 0.74 14.49
C ASN A 256 -23.52 1.79 15.58
N ARG A 257 -24.79 2.22 15.67
CA ARG A 257 -25.25 3.11 16.74
C ARG A 257 -25.39 2.38 18.07
N GLU A 258 -25.94 1.17 18.05
CA GLU A 258 -26.17 0.35 19.25
C GLU A 258 -24.86 -0.21 19.84
N LEU A 259 -23.85 -0.50 19.02
CA LEU A 259 -22.59 -1.06 19.47
C LEU A 259 -21.91 -0.20 20.53
N LEU A 260 -21.95 1.13 20.37
CA LEU A 260 -21.32 2.09 21.27
C LEU A 260 -22.12 2.39 22.54
N THR A 261 -23.35 1.88 22.66
CA THR A 261 -24.11 1.98 23.92
C THR A 261 -23.76 0.86 24.90
N LEU A 262 -23.03 -0.17 24.44
CA LEU A 262 -22.57 -1.27 25.28
C LEU A 262 -21.46 -0.78 26.21
N ASP A 263 -21.51 -1.19 27.49
CA ASP A 263 -20.56 -0.76 28.52
C ASP A 263 -19.10 -0.99 28.11
N LYS A 264 -18.82 -2.12 27.46
CA LYS A 264 -17.48 -2.48 26.95
C LYS A 264 -16.91 -1.45 25.96
N PHE A 265 -17.77 -0.77 25.21
CA PHE A 265 -17.37 0.18 24.17
C PHE A 265 -17.62 1.64 24.55
N LYS A 266 -17.92 1.92 25.83
CA LYS A 266 -17.92 3.30 26.35
C LYS A 266 -16.53 3.90 26.17
N GLY A 267 -16.45 5.02 25.44
CA GLY A 267 -15.18 5.71 25.14
C GLY A 267 -14.54 5.33 23.79
N VAL A 268 -15.10 4.37 23.05
CA VAL A 268 -14.69 4.09 21.67
C VAL A 268 -15.18 5.21 20.75
N CYS A 269 -14.27 5.82 20.00
CA CYS A 269 -14.60 6.95 19.12
C CYS A 269 -15.20 6.46 17.79
N LYS A 270 -16.20 7.19 17.29
CA LYS A 270 -16.56 7.15 15.86
C LYS A 270 -15.49 7.89 15.06
N SER A 271 -15.19 7.37 13.88
CA SER A 271 -14.30 7.98 12.90
C SER A 271 -15.00 8.11 11.56
#